data_AF-A0A8T4WRB3-F1
#
_entry.id   AF-A0A8T4WRB3-F1
#
_cell.length_a   1.000
_cell.length_b   1.000
_cell.length_c   1.000
_cell.angle_alpha   90.00
_cell.angle_beta   90.00
_cell.angle_gamma   90.00
#
_symmetry.space_group_name_H-M   'P 1'
#
loop_
_entity.id
_entity.type
_entity.pdbx_description
1 polymer ?
#
loop_
_entity_poly.entity_id
_entity_poly.type
_entity_poly.pdbx_seq_one_letter_code
_entity_poly.pdbx_strand_id
1 'polypeptide(L)'
;MKKTNVFPTNTPRFTLSKKNILYILIAFSIIILFYFLPTPSGLTDNGKIMIGILLMSLVFWVTETIPLAVTGLLIMIAQPLFGVNSPEEVFSSFGNQALFFLLGAFILTSSLEKYGLHKRVALKLLSLFDTNPKNFTLGIMFSCAFLSFIIPEHGVAVLFMTIISSILITLKVQPKISNFGKICMLSVAYGCSIGSLGTLIGGARNPLAIGFLSNLDPPIYIGFFDWMLYSMPIVFLALPAVWLILHFSFPIEISSMKSVKQSMIDKADVNRKLSNQEFVVIGIFL
;
A
#
# COMPACT_ATOMS: atom_id res chain seq x y z
N MET A 1 -13.01 -0.93 -37.04
CA MET A 1 -12.80 -1.25 -35.60
C MET A 1 -12.92 0.01 -34.77
N LYS A 2 -14.05 0.24 -34.09
CA LYS A 2 -14.23 1.35 -33.15
C LYS A 2 -13.49 1.04 -31.85
N LYS A 3 -12.46 1.84 -31.51
CA LYS A 3 -11.85 1.82 -30.17
C LYS A 3 -12.87 2.40 -29.19
N THR A 4 -13.61 1.54 -28.48
CA THR A 4 -14.36 1.95 -27.29
C THR A 4 -13.35 2.17 -26.17
N ASN A 5 -13.02 3.43 -25.89
CA ASN A 5 -12.30 3.80 -24.67
C ASN A 5 -13.21 3.53 -23.47
N VAL A 6 -12.98 2.40 -22.80
CA VAL A 6 -13.75 1.95 -21.61
C VAL A 6 -13.34 2.69 -20.33
N PHE A 7 -12.27 3.49 -20.38
CA PHE A 7 -11.77 4.23 -19.22
C PHE A 7 -11.82 5.75 -19.48
N PRO A 8 -12.43 6.55 -18.59
CA PRO A 8 -12.31 8.00 -18.66
C PRO A 8 -10.83 8.37 -18.49
N THR A 9 -10.23 9.00 -19.51
CA THR A 9 -8.88 9.57 -19.47
C THR A 9 -8.85 10.88 -18.67
N ASN A 10 -9.63 10.98 -17.60
CA ASN A 10 -9.55 12.09 -16.67
C ASN A 10 -8.32 11.86 -15.79
N THR A 11 -7.15 12.28 -16.26
CA THR A 11 -6.09 12.64 -15.31
C THR A 11 -6.71 13.68 -14.38
N PRO A 12 -6.81 13.41 -13.06
CA PRO A 12 -7.36 14.39 -12.15
C PRO A 12 -6.49 15.64 -12.25
N ARG A 13 -7.04 16.72 -12.82
CA ARG A 13 -6.38 18.02 -12.80
C ARG A 13 -6.34 18.44 -11.34
N PHE A 14 -5.14 18.55 -10.79
CA PHE A 14 -4.95 19.10 -9.47
C PHE A 14 -5.51 20.53 -9.47
N THR A 15 -6.66 20.71 -8.83
CA THR A 15 -7.36 21.98 -8.76
C THR A 15 -7.20 22.51 -7.34
N LEU A 16 -6.45 23.61 -7.20
CA LEU A 16 -6.26 24.28 -5.92
C LEU A 16 -7.58 24.92 -5.49
N SER A 17 -8.26 24.29 -4.54
CA SER A 17 -9.43 24.89 -3.90
C SER A 17 -9.01 26.03 -2.96
N LYS A 18 -9.95 26.92 -2.60
CA LYS A 18 -9.71 27.93 -1.55
C LYS A 18 -9.26 27.31 -0.22
N LYS A 19 -9.74 26.10 0.11
CA LYS A 19 -9.32 25.36 1.32
C LYS A 19 -7.87 24.90 1.21
N ASN A 20 -7.45 24.48 0.03
CA ASN A 20 -6.07 24.02 -0.21
C ASN A 20 -5.09 25.19 -0.03
N ILE A 21 -5.44 26.37 -0.55
CA ILE A 21 -4.65 27.59 -0.34
C ILE A 21 -4.54 27.91 1.16
N LEU A 22 -5.64 27.82 1.90
CA LEU A 22 -5.62 28.04 3.34
C LEU A 22 -4.69 27.04 4.06
N TYR A 23 -4.75 25.74 3.74
CA TYR A 23 -3.88 24.74 4.36
C TYR A 23 -2.41 24.96 4.02
N ILE A 24 -2.09 25.37 2.79
CA ILE A 24 -0.74 25.77 2.39
C ILE A 24 -0.25 26.95 3.23
N LEU A 25 -1.08 28.00 3.36
CA LEU A 25 -0.73 29.17 4.17
C LEU A 25 -0.52 28.79 5.63
N ILE A 26 -1.38 27.95 6.21
CA ILE A 26 -1.23 27.44 7.58
C ILE A 26 0.09 26.68 7.73
N ALA A 27 0.39 25.74 6.82
CA ALA A 27 1.60 24.93 6.88
C ALA A 27 2.86 25.80 6.84
N PHE A 28 2.94 26.77 5.92
CA PHE A 28 4.08 27.69 5.85
C PHE A 28 4.13 28.68 7.03
N SER A 29 2.99 29.07 7.56
CA SER A 29 2.95 29.93 8.77
C SER A 29 3.51 29.21 9.99
N ILE A 30 3.32 27.89 10.11
CA ILE A 30 3.86 27.09 11.21
C ILE A 30 5.39 27.11 11.20
N ILE A 31 6.03 26.85 10.06
CA ILE A 31 7.49 26.84 9.99
C ILE A 31 8.08 28.25 10.24
N ILE A 32 7.43 29.30 9.72
CA ILE A 32 7.83 30.69 9.98
C ILE A 32 7.70 31.01 11.47
N LEU A 33 6.61 30.59 12.11
CA LEU A 33 6.42 30.76 13.55
C LEU A 33 7.54 30.07 14.34
N PHE A 34 7.85 28.81 14.03
CA PHE A 34 8.92 28.07 14.70
C PHE A 34 10.31 28.67 14.47
N TYR A 35 10.54 29.31 13.34
CA TYR A 35 11.79 30.04 13.08
C TYR A 35 11.99 31.21 14.07
N PHE A 36 10.95 32.02 14.29
CA PHE A 36 10.99 33.20 15.17
C PHE A 36 10.75 32.91 16.65
N LEU A 37 10.20 31.74 17.00
CA LEU A 37 9.98 31.37 18.40
C LEU A 37 11.30 31.25 19.16
N PRO A 38 11.34 31.66 20.44
CA PRO A 38 12.50 31.44 21.29
C PRO A 38 12.73 29.94 21.48
N THR A 39 13.99 29.53 21.42
CA THR A 39 14.38 28.12 21.54
C THR A 39 14.20 27.64 22.99
N PRO A 40 13.37 26.61 23.24
CA PRO A 40 13.19 26.06 24.59
C PRO A 40 14.50 25.53 25.18
N SER A 41 14.65 25.61 26.51
CA SER A 41 15.80 25.07 27.22
C SER A 41 15.97 23.56 26.96
N GLY A 42 17.16 23.15 26.54
CA GLY A 42 17.48 21.74 26.23
C GLY A 42 17.27 21.35 24.76
N LEU A 43 16.82 22.27 23.90
CA LEU A 43 16.67 22.05 22.47
C LEU A 43 17.67 22.90 21.67
N THR A 44 18.20 22.36 20.58
CA THR A 44 19.02 23.11 19.63
C THR A 44 18.13 23.97 18.73
N ASP A 45 18.66 25.07 18.19
CA ASP A 45 17.90 25.92 17.26
C ASP A 45 17.48 25.14 16.00
N ASN A 46 18.40 24.33 15.44
CA ASN A 46 18.12 23.42 14.34
C ASN A 46 17.02 22.40 14.70
N GLY A 47 17.03 21.87 15.92
CA GLY A 47 15.99 20.95 16.40
C GLY A 47 14.61 21.59 16.46
N LYS A 48 14.51 22.84 16.94
CA LYS A 48 13.28 23.64 16.93
C LYS A 48 12.75 23.84 15.51
N ILE A 49 13.60 24.26 14.58
CA ILE A 49 13.20 24.47 13.17
C ILE A 49 12.76 23.15 12.53
N MET A 50 13.43 22.05 12.83
CA MET A 50 13.06 20.71 12.33
C MET A 50 11.68 20.27 12.82
N ILE A 51 11.30 20.59 14.06
CA ILE A 51 9.91 20.39 14.55
C ILE A 51 8.93 21.23 13.72
N GLY A 52 9.27 22.48 13.38
CA GLY A 52 8.48 23.31 12.48
C GLY A 52 8.27 22.67 11.10
N ILE A 53 9.33 22.13 10.50
CA ILE A 53 9.28 21.38 9.23
C ILE A 53 8.38 20.14 9.36
N LEU A 54 8.51 19.39 10.47
CA LEU A 54 7.69 18.21 10.74
C LEU A 54 6.20 18.57 10.84
N LEU A 55 5.85 19.62 11.59
CA LEU A 55 4.46 20.06 11.76
C LEU A 55 3.86 20.60 10.47
N MET A 56 4.63 21.37 9.69
CA MET A 56 4.25 21.79 8.33
C MET A 56 3.91 20.56 7.47
N SER A 57 4.78 19.54 7.50
CA SER A 57 4.61 18.31 6.73
C SER A 57 3.40 17.49 7.18
N LEU A 58 3.15 17.45 8.49
CA LEU A 58 1.99 16.79 9.07
C LEU A 58 0.68 17.45 8.61
N VAL A 59 0.63 18.78 8.51
CA VAL A 59 -0.53 19.48 7.92
C VAL A 59 -0.74 19.02 6.48
N PHE A 60 0.32 18.97 5.67
CA PHE A 60 0.20 18.51 4.27
C PHE A 60 -0.23 17.05 4.15
N TRP A 61 0.28 16.15 4.99
CA TRP A 61 -0.09 14.73 4.96
C TRP A 61 -1.51 14.47 5.46
N VAL A 62 -1.95 15.13 6.52
CA VAL A 62 -3.32 14.96 7.07
C VAL A 62 -4.38 15.56 6.16
N THR A 63 -4.07 16.72 5.56
CA THR A 63 -5.03 17.41 4.67
C THR A 63 -4.98 16.90 3.23
N GLU A 64 -3.95 16.11 2.88
CA GLU A 64 -3.64 15.68 1.51
C GLU A 64 -3.68 16.83 0.49
N THR A 65 -3.28 18.03 0.93
CA THR A 65 -3.43 19.26 0.13
C THR A 65 -2.56 19.22 -1.12
N ILE A 66 -1.37 18.63 -1.03
CA ILE A 66 -0.42 18.39 -2.12
C ILE A 66 -0.02 16.90 -2.11
N PRO A 67 0.45 16.33 -3.24
CA PRO A 67 0.87 14.93 -3.27
C PRO A 67 1.97 14.62 -2.24
N LEU A 68 1.93 13.43 -1.62
CA LEU A 68 2.89 13.03 -0.58
C LEU A 68 4.36 13.18 -1.02
N ALA A 69 4.65 12.85 -2.28
CA ALA A 69 5.99 13.00 -2.86
C ALA A 69 6.46 14.46 -2.92
N VAL A 70 5.55 15.40 -3.20
CA VAL A 70 5.86 16.84 -3.21
C VAL A 70 6.16 17.32 -1.79
N THR A 71 5.41 16.86 -0.79
CA THR A 71 5.72 17.14 0.63
C THR A 71 7.10 16.61 1.01
N GLY A 72 7.47 15.39 0.57
CA GLY A 72 8.81 14.82 0.79
C GLY A 72 9.93 15.68 0.23
N LEU A 73 9.77 16.17 -1.01
CA LEU A 73 10.73 17.11 -1.63
C LEU A 73 10.77 18.45 -0.89
N LEU A 74 9.63 18.96 -0.43
CA LEU A 74 9.58 20.20 0.36
C LEU A 74 10.33 20.05 1.70
N ILE A 75 10.24 18.90 2.38
CA ILE A 75 11.03 18.62 3.58
C ILE A 75 12.54 18.69 3.28
N MET A 76 12.96 18.13 2.14
CA MET A 76 14.36 18.18 1.73
C MET A 76 14.82 19.61 1.41
N ILE A 77 13.99 20.40 0.73
CA ILE A 77 14.33 21.78 0.35
C ILE A 77 14.28 22.72 1.56
N ALA A 78 13.35 22.51 2.49
CA ALA A 78 13.17 23.37 3.65
C ALA A 78 14.38 23.33 4.60
N GLN A 79 14.98 22.16 4.82
CA GLN A 79 16.13 22.03 5.73
C GLN A 79 17.30 22.98 5.41
N PRO A 80 17.87 22.99 4.19
CA PRO A 80 18.94 23.93 3.84
C PRO A 80 18.44 25.38 3.74
N LEU A 81 17.19 25.61 3.31
CA LEU A 81 16.62 26.95 3.24
C LEU A 81 16.55 27.63 4.61
N PHE A 82 16.25 26.87 5.66
CA PHE A 82 16.18 27.35 7.04
C PHE A 82 17.48 27.08 7.84
N GLY A 83 18.56 26.65 7.18
CA GLY A 83 19.88 26.47 7.82
C GLY A 83 19.99 25.27 8.77
N VAL A 84 19.11 24.28 8.67
CA VAL A 84 19.10 23.09 9.55
C VAL A 84 20.24 22.13 9.22
N ASN A 85 20.37 21.78 7.94
CA ASN A 85 21.39 20.85 7.41
C ASN A 85 21.88 21.39 6.06
N SER A 86 23.11 21.04 5.67
CA SER A 86 23.64 21.40 4.36
C SER A 86 22.90 20.65 3.23
N PRO A 87 22.85 21.21 2.00
CA PRO A 87 22.30 20.48 0.86
C PRO A 87 22.91 19.09 0.69
N GLU A 88 24.22 18.96 0.86
CA GLU A 88 24.97 17.71 0.72
C GLU A 88 24.51 16.64 1.73
N GLU A 89 24.32 17.00 2.99
CA GLU A 89 23.80 16.11 4.04
C GLU A 89 22.35 15.67 3.77
N VAL A 90 21.52 16.59 3.29
CA VAL A 90 20.11 16.28 3.01
C VAL A 90 19.98 15.38 1.79
N PHE A 91 20.70 15.65 0.70
CA PHE A 91 20.63 14.85 -0.51
C PHE A 91 21.30 13.47 -0.35
N SER A 92 22.38 13.37 0.44
CA SER A 92 23.00 12.07 0.74
C SER A 92 22.06 11.14 1.53
N SER A 93 21.21 11.70 2.40
CA SER A 93 20.21 10.96 3.16
C SER A 93 19.07 10.38 2.31
N PHE A 94 18.89 10.85 1.08
CA PHE A 94 17.84 10.38 0.17
C PHE A 94 18.14 8.99 -0.42
N GLY A 95 19.39 8.73 -0.77
CA GLY A 95 19.81 7.51 -1.45
C GLY A 95 20.30 6.43 -0.49
N ASN A 96 19.39 5.81 0.28
CA ASN A 96 19.76 4.70 1.17
C ASN A 96 19.52 3.31 0.55
N GLN A 97 20.14 2.28 1.13
CA GLN A 97 20.04 0.90 0.65
C GLN A 97 18.59 0.40 0.56
N ALA A 98 17.72 0.82 1.49
CA ALA A 98 16.31 0.46 1.51
C ALA A 98 15.55 0.98 0.29
N LEU A 99 15.86 2.20 -0.16
CA LEU A 99 15.28 2.79 -1.36
C LEU A 99 15.68 2.02 -2.63
N PHE A 100 16.96 1.65 -2.76
CA PHE A 100 17.42 0.85 -3.90
C PHE A 100 16.85 -0.57 -3.91
N PHE A 101 16.71 -1.19 -2.73
CA PHE A 101 16.01 -2.47 -2.58
C PHE A 101 14.56 -2.37 -3.06
N LEU A 102 13.84 -1.33 -2.64
CA LEU A 102 12.45 -1.08 -3.04
C LEU A 102 12.30 -0.87 -4.56
N LEU A 103 13.22 -0.12 -5.17
CA LEU A 103 13.24 0.06 -6.64
C LEU A 103 13.43 -1.27 -7.38
N GLY A 104 14.38 -2.10 -6.95
CA GLY A 104 14.58 -3.44 -7.52
C GLY A 104 13.34 -4.33 -7.39
N ALA A 105 12.74 -4.36 -6.20
CA ALA A 105 11.48 -5.06 -5.92
C ALA A 105 10.32 -4.62 -6.83
N PHE A 106 10.15 -3.31 -7.04
CA PHE A 106 9.11 -2.78 -7.94
C PHE A 106 9.37 -3.14 -9.40
N ILE A 107 10.63 -3.09 -9.86
CA ILE A 107 11.01 -3.49 -11.22
C ILE A 107 10.66 -4.97 -11.44
N LEU A 108 11.06 -5.84 -10.51
CA LEU A 108 10.71 -7.26 -10.57
C LEU A 108 9.19 -7.43 -10.62
N THR A 109 8.47 -6.82 -9.69
CA THR A 109 7.00 -6.92 -9.62
C THR A 109 6.31 -6.43 -10.89
N SER A 110 6.79 -5.34 -11.49
CA SER A 110 6.21 -4.78 -12.72
C SER A 110 6.22 -5.79 -13.89
N SER A 111 7.14 -6.75 -13.88
CA SER A 111 7.16 -7.83 -14.87
C SER A 111 5.98 -8.80 -14.69
N LEU A 112 5.61 -9.14 -13.45
CA LEU A 112 4.40 -9.94 -13.16
C LEU A 112 3.13 -9.21 -13.59
N GLU A 113 3.12 -7.88 -13.45
CA GLU A 113 2.04 -7.03 -13.91
C GLU A 113 1.92 -7.02 -15.44
N LYS A 114 3.03 -6.78 -16.14
CA LYS A 114 3.12 -6.72 -17.60
C LYS A 114 2.57 -7.96 -18.29
N TYR A 115 2.84 -9.15 -17.76
CA TYR A 115 2.39 -10.41 -18.36
C TYR A 115 1.07 -10.95 -17.76
N GLY A 116 0.42 -10.21 -16.86
CA GLY A 116 -0.87 -10.62 -16.28
C GLY A 116 -0.80 -11.77 -15.28
N LEU A 117 0.41 -12.18 -14.86
CA LEU A 117 0.62 -13.29 -13.92
C LEU A 117 -0.02 -13.03 -12.56
N HIS A 118 0.13 -11.83 -12.02
CA HIS A 118 -0.52 -11.36 -10.79
C HIS A 118 -2.04 -11.62 -10.81
N LYS A 119 -2.74 -11.26 -11.89
CA LYS A 119 -4.19 -11.48 -12.06
C LYS A 119 -4.52 -12.97 -12.13
N ARG A 120 -3.73 -13.75 -12.87
CA ARG A 120 -3.90 -15.20 -13.00
C ARG A 120 -3.77 -15.90 -11.64
N VAL A 121 -2.73 -15.57 -10.88
CA VAL A 121 -2.49 -16.12 -9.53
C VAL A 121 -3.62 -15.70 -8.58
N ALA A 122 -4.03 -14.43 -8.59
CA ALA A 122 -5.13 -13.94 -7.75
C ALA A 122 -6.44 -14.71 -7.99
N LEU A 123 -6.83 -14.89 -9.26
CA LEU A 123 -8.05 -15.61 -9.61
C LEU A 123 -7.94 -17.11 -9.30
N LYS A 124 -6.77 -17.71 -9.50
CA LYS A 124 -6.52 -19.11 -9.12
C LYS A 124 -6.65 -19.31 -7.61
N LEU A 125 -6.04 -18.45 -6.79
CA LEU A 125 -6.15 -18.52 -5.34
C LEU A 125 -7.60 -18.33 -4.88
N LEU A 126 -8.31 -17.32 -5.39
CA LEU A 126 -9.72 -17.11 -5.08
C LEU A 126 -10.60 -18.30 -5.47
N SER A 127 -10.29 -18.98 -6.57
CA SER A 127 -11.05 -20.16 -7.03
C SER A 127 -10.94 -21.38 -6.10
N LEU A 128 -9.92 -21.42 -5.22
CA LEU A 128 -9.77 -22.47 -4.20
C LEU A 128 -10.83 -22.39 -3.10
N PHE A 129 -11.46 -21.22 -2.93
CA PHE A 129 -12.43 -20.99 -1.87
C PHE A 129 -13.86 -21.27 -2.35
N ASP A 130 -14.63 -21.87 -1.45
CA ASP A 130 -15.90 -22.49 -1.81
C ASP A 130 -17.08 -21.50 -1.88
N THR A 131 -18.26 -22.03 -2.22
CA THR A 131 -19.49 -21.24 -2.37
C THR A 131 -20.07 -20.67 -1.07
N ASN A 132 -19.39 -20.85 0.06
CA ASN A 132 -19.77 -20.28 1.35
C ASN A 132 -19.21 -18.83 1.48
N PRO A 133 -20.06 -17.82 1.71
CA PRO A 133 -19.63 -16.42 1.88
C PRO A 133 -18.52 -16.20 2.90
N LYS A 134 -18.49 -16.95 4.01
CA LYS A 134 -17.44 -16.83 5.04
C LYS A 134 -16.09 -17.32 4.55
N ASN A 135 -16.08 -18.47 3.89
CA ASN A 135 -14.86 -19.03 3.29
C ASN A 135 -14.39 -18.15 2.13
N PHE A 136 -15.33 -17.54 1.41
CA PHE A 136 -15.00 -16.62 0.34
C PHE A 136 -14.26 -15.38 0.85
N THR A 137 -14.74 -14.73 1.92
CA THR A 137 -14.04 -13.56 2.49
C THR A 137 -12.71 -13.92 3.12
N LEU A 138 -12.58 -15.13 3.69
CA LEU A 138 -11.27 -15.65 4.12
C LEU A 138 -10.34 -15.80 2.91
N GLY A 139 -10.87 -16.31 1.80
CA GLY A 139 -10.15 -16.46 0.55
C GLY A 139 -9.66 -15.15 -0.04
N ILE A 140 -10.46 -14.08 0.06
CA ILE A 140 -10.03 -12.72 -0.30
C ILE A 140 -8.83 -12.32 0.55
N MET A 141 -8.95 -12.40 1.89
CA MET A 141 -7.89 -11.97 2.80
C MET A 141 -6.60 -12.74 2.58
N PHE A 142 -6.69 -14.07 2.49
CA PHE A 142 -5.55 -14.94 2.23
C PHE A 142 -4.89 -14.64 0.89
N SER A 143 -5.68 -14.54 -0.18
CA SER A 143 -5.14 -14.28 -1.52
C SER A 143 -4.48 -12.90 -1.60
N CYS A 144 -5.09 -11.87 -1.00
CA CYS A 144 -4.49 -10.55 -0.89
C CYS A 144 -3.18 -10.61 -0.12
N ALA A 145 -3.16 -11.29 1.04
CA ALA A 145 -1.98 -11.35 1.87
C ALA A 145 -0.81 -12.09 1.19
N PHE A 146 -1.12 -13.20 0.53
CA PHE A 146 -0.13 -13.99 -0.21
C PHE A 146 0.47 -13.22 -1.38
N LEU A 147 -0.34 -12.53 -2.18
CA LEU A 147 0.19 -11.69 -3.25
C LEU A 147 0.99 -10.51 -2.68
N SER A 148 0.58 -9.95 -1.54
CA SER A 148 1.29 -8.88 -0.85
C SER A 148 2.65 -9.28 -0.29
N PHE A 149 3.05 -10.56 -0.31
CA PHE A 149 4.43 -10.97 0.01
C PHE A 149 5.42 -10.62 -1.09
N ILE A 150 4.94 -10.40 -2.32
CA ILE A 150 5.79 -10.18 -3.48
C ILE A 150 5.42 -8.86 -4.17
N ILE A 151 4.14 -8.52 -4.16
CA ILE A 151 3.61 -7.35 -4.85
C ILE A 151 3.32 -6.26 -3.80
N PRO A 152 3.62 -4.98 -4.08
CA PRO A 152 3.29 -3.90 -3.18
C PRO A 152 1.79 -3.86 -2.87
N GLU A 153 1.45 -3.66 -1.60
CA GLU A 153 0.07 -3.70 -1.10
C GLU A 153 -0.93 -2.86 -1.91
N HIS A 154 -0.52 -1.69 -2.39
CA HIS A 154 -1.37 -0.81 -3.19
C HIS A 154 -1.73 -1.43 -4.55
N GLY A 155 -0.80 -2.14 -5.19
CA GLY A 155 -1.05 -2.85 -6.45
C GLY A 155 -1.99 -4.02 -6.27
N VAL A 156 -1.79 -4.82 -5.21
CA VAL A 156 -2.69 -5.93 -4.86
C VAL A 156 -4.08 -5.41 -4.54
N ALA A 157 -4.19 -4.32 -3.77
CA ALA A 157 -5.48 -3.72 -3.43
C ALA A 157 -6.25 -3.29 -4.67
N VAL A 158 -5.62 -2.60 -5.64
CA VAL A 158 -6.28 -2.17 -6.88
C VAL A 158 -6.77 -3.37 -7.71
N LEU A 159 -5.95 -4.42 -7.82
CA LEU A 159 -6.31 -5.65 -8.52
C LEU A 159 -7.56 -6.29 -7.89
N PHE A 160 -7.51 -6.55 -6.58
CA PHE A 160 -8.60 -7.22 -5.88
C PHE A 160 -9.85 -6.34 -5.77
N MET A 161 -9.72 -5.04 -5.52
CA MET A 161 -10.85 -4.11 -5.54
C MET A 161 -11.61 -4.20 -6.87
N THR A 162 -10.91 -4.28 -7.99
CA THR A 162 -11.53 -4.41 -9.32
C THR A 162 -12.25 -5.75 -9.47
N ILE A 163 -11.61 -6.85 -9.08
CA ILE A 163 -12.19 -8.21 -9.15
C ILE A 163 -13.44 -8.31 -8.26
N ILE A 164 -13.31 -7.91 -7.00
CA ILE A 164 -14.38 -7.97 -5.99
C ILE A 164 -15.52 -7.03 -6.33
N SER A 165 -15.24 -5.80 -6.79
CA SER A 165 -16.30 -4.90 -7.27
C SER A 165 -17.12 -5.53 -8.40
N SER A 166 -16.45 -6.16 -9.37
CA SER A 166 -17.15 -6.85 -10.46
C SER A 166 -18.06 -7.97 -9.96
N ILE A 167 -17.64 -8.71 -8.92
CA ILE A 167 -18.42 -9.80 -8.31
C ILE A 167 -19.63 -9.24 -7.55
N LEU A 168 -19.42 -8.19 -6.74
CA LEU A 168 -20.49 -7.56 -5.96
C LEU A 168 -21.56 -6.95 -6.87
N ILE A 169 -21.16 -6.36 -8.01
CA ILE A 169 -22.09 -5.86 -9.03
C ILE A 169 -22.93 -7.01 -9.61
N THR A 170 -22.31 -8.14 -9.98
CA THR A 170 -23.03 -9.33 -10.48
C THR A 170 -24.03 -9.86 -9.47
N LEU A 171 -23.68 -9.83 -8.18
CA LEU A 171 -24.57 -10.23 -7.08
C LEU A 171 -25.63 -9.19 -6.72
N LYS A 172 -25.68 -8.04 -7.43
CA LYS A 172 -26.59 -6.91 -7.15
C LYS A 172 -26.49 -6.41 -5.70
N VAL A 173 -25.30 -6.50 -5.12
CA VAL A 173 -25.03 -6.04 -3.76
C VAL A 173 -25.01 -4.51 -3.74
N GLN A 174 -25.82 -3.92 -2.86
CA GLN A 174 -25.89 -2.47 -2.73
C GLN A 174 -24.65 -1.90 -2.01
N PRO A 175 -23.92 -0.95 -2.63
CA PRO A 175 -22.78 -0.30 -1.99
C PRO A 175 -23.14 0.33 -0.65
N LYS A 176 -22.25 0.22 0.34
CA LYS A 176 -22.37 0.79 1.70
C LYS A 176 -23.54 0.29 2.56
N ILE A 177 -24.47 -0.49 2.01
CA ILE A 177 -25.62 -1.03 2.73
C ILE A 177 -25.32 -2.46 3.18
N SER A 178 -24.97 -3.33 2.22
CA SER A 178 -24.72 -4.74 2.46
C SER A 178 -23.50 -5.01 3.36
N ASN A 179 -23.67 -5.88 4.36
CA ASN A 179 -22.58 -6.32 5.24
C ASN A 179 -21.60 -7.21 4.48
N PHE A 180 -22.10 -8.10 3.61
CA PHE A 180 -21.24 -8.88 2.71
C PHE A 180 -20.34 -7.98 1.85
N GLY A 181 -20.92 -6.94 1.21
CA GLY A 181 -20.15 -5.99 0.40
C GLY A 181 -19.10 -5.22 1.22
N LYS A 182 -19.44 -4.78 2.44
CA LYS A 182 -18.49 -4.15 3.38
C LYS A 182 -17.36 -5.10 3.74
N ILE A 183 -17.67 -6.34 4.16
CA ILE A 183 -16.65 -7.32 4.54
C ILE A 183 -15.75 -7.63 3.34
N CYS A 184 -16.29 -7.85 2.14
CA CYS A 184 -15.46 -8.14 0.98
C CYS A 184 -14.43 -7.03 0.71
N MET A 185 -14.83 -5.76 0.79
CA MET A 185 -13.89 -4.64 0.60
C MET A 185 -12.90 -4.49 1.77
N LEU A 186 -13.36 -4.67 3.01
CA LEU A 186 -12.49 -4.66 4.19
C LEU A 186 -11.50 -5.84 4.19
N SER A 187 -11.91 -7.01 3.71
CA SER A 187 -11.05 -8.17 3.50
C SER A 187 -9.94 -7.88 2.50
N VAL A 188 -10.21 -7.11 1.44
CA VAL A 188 -9.15 -6.65 0.53
C VAL A 188 -8.19 -5.73 1.28
N ALA A 189 -8.71 -4.69 1.94
CA ALA A 189 -7.88 -3.71 2.65
C ALA A 189 -6.99 -4.37 3.72
N TYR A 190 -7.58 -5.09 4.67
CA TYR A 190 -6.84 -5.75 5.74
C TYR A 190 -5.97 -6.91 5.23
N GLY A 191 -6.44 -7.69 4.25
CA GLY A 191 -5.63 -8.75 3.66
C GLY A 191 -4.34 -8.21 3.04
N CYS A 192 -4.44 -7.14 2.26
CA CYS A 192 -3.26 -6.49 1.65
C CYS A 192 -2.31 -5.91 2.71
N SER A 193 -2.86 -5.17 3.68
CA SER A 193 -2.08 -4.50 4.73
C SER A 193 -1.40 -5.46 5.71
N ILE A 194 -2.05 -6.56 6.07
CA ILE A 194 -1.47 -7.58 6.96
C ILE A 194 -0.41 -8.35 6.19
N GLY A 195 -0.72 -8.83 4.97
CA GLY A 195 0.24 -9.59 4.17
C GLY A 195 1.53 -8.82 3.87
N SER A 196 1.45 -7.51 3.63
CA SER A 196 2.64 -6.70 3.33
C SER A 196 3.62 -6.57 4.49
N LEU A 197 3.26 -6.98 5.71
CA LEU A 197 4.21 -7.10 6.82
C LEU A 197 5.14 -8.30 6.65
N GLY A 198 4.68 -9.36 5.97
CA GLY A 198 5.33 -10.67 5.98
C GLY A 198 6.72 -10.69 5.35
N THR A 199 6.99 -9.87 4.33
CA THR A 199 8.28 -9.81 3.62
C THR A 199 8.75 -8.37 3.45
N LEU A 200 10.05 -8.16 3.20
CA LEU A 200 10.58 -6.82 2.92
C LEU A 200 10.05 -6.20 1.63
N ILE A 201 9.58 -7.02 0.69
CA ILE A 201 9.11 -6.57 -0.62
C ILE A 201 7.67 -6.05 -0.55
N GLY A 202 6.86 -6.57 0.38
CA GLY A 202 5.43 -6.31 0.42
C GLY A 202 5.02 -4.87 0.73
N GLY A 203 5.78 -4.18 1.58
CA GLY A 203 5.47 -2.81 2.01
C GLY A 203 6.73 -1.96 2.16
N ALA A 204 6.70 -0.74 1.59
CA ALA A 204 7.84 0.18 1.60
C ALA A 204 8.34 0.55 3.01
N ARG A 205 7.46 0.44 4.02
CA ARG A 205 7.80 0.66 5.43
C ARG A 205 8.81 -0.34 6.00
N ASN A 206 8.84 -1.57 5.47
CA ASN A 206 9.69 -2.64 6.00
C ASN A 206 11.19 -2.40 5.72
N PRO A 207 11.63 -2.18 4.46
CA PRO A 207 13.04 -1.89 4.20
C PRO A 207 13.44 -0.55 4.82
N LEU A 208 12.55 0.44 4.89
CA LEU A 208 12.81 1.69 5.61
C LEU A 208 13.11 1.46 7.09
N ALA A 209 12.33 0.60 7.77
CA ALA A 209 12.59 0.24 9.16
C ALA A 209 13.99 -0.38 9.34
N ILE A 210 14.40 -1.29 8.45
CA ILE A 210 15.76 -1.85 8.46
C ILE A 210 16.81 -0.76 8.23
N GLY A 211 16.58 0.16 7.29
CA GLY A 211 17.48 1.28 7.05
C GLY A 211 17.63 2.21 8.25
N PHE A 212 16.59 2.41 9.06
CA PHE A 212 16.69 3.14 10.32
C PHE A 212 17.48 2.35 11.37
N LEU A 213 17.21 1.06 11.51
CA LEU A 213 17.88 0.19 12.48
C LEU A 213 19.39 0.05 12.21
N SER A 214 19.79 0.05 10.94
CA SER A 214 21.21 0.01 10.56
C SER A 214 21.97 1.30 10.88
N ASN A 215 21.26 2.41 11.13
CA ASN A 215 21.84 3.71 11.47
C ASN A 215 21.87 3.99 12.99
N LEU A 216 21.44 3.04 13.83
CA LEU A 216 21.55 3.15 15.28
C LEU A 216 22.99 2.99 15.77
N ASP A 217 23.25 3.42 17.00
CA ASP A 217 24.50 3.15 17.73
C ASP A 217 24.20 2.35 19.01
N PRO A 218 24.47 1.03 19.06
CA PRO A 218 25.10 0.21 18.00
C PRO A 218 24.13 -0.15 16.84
N PRO A 219 24.65 -0.38 15.61
CA PRO A 219 23.81 -0.65 14.44
C PRO A 219 23.19 -2.05 14.49
N ILE A 220 21.94 -2.15 14.07
CA ILE A 220 21.18 -3.41 14.03
C ILE A 220 20.95 -3.80 12.57
N TYR A 221 21.54 -4.91 12.16
CA TYR A 221 21.37 -5.47 10.81
C TYR A 221 20.32 -6.57 10.84
N ILE A 222 19.29 -6.45 10.00
CA ILE A 222 18.25 -7.45 9.83
C ILE A 222 18.28 -7.93 8.38
N GLY A 223 18.48 -9.22 8.17
CA GLY A 223 18.39 -9.82 6.84
C GLY A 223 16.95 -10.00 6.36
N PHE A 224 16.79 -10.33 5.08
CA PHE A 224 15.48 -10.62 4.50
C PHE A 224 14.76 -11.77 5.22
N PHE A 225 15.48 -12.87 5.49
CA PHE A 225 14.92 -14.04 6.17
C PHE A 225 14.67 -13.80 7.66
N ASP A 226 15.52 -13.01 8.33
CA ASP A 226 15.30 -12.62 9.73
C ASP A 226 13.99 -11.82 9.86
N TRP A 227 13.78 -10.86 8.97
CA TRP A 227 12.53 -10.09 8.92
C TRP A 227 11.31 -11.01 8.75
N MET A 228 11.39 -11.97 7.81
CA MET A 228 10.31 -12.92 7.59
C MET A 228 10.06 -13.78 8.83
N LEU A 229 11.11 -14.25 9.49
CA LEU A 229 11.00 -15.06 10.71
C LEU A 229 10.26 -14.31 11.82
N TYR A 230 10.51 -13.01 11.97
CA TYR A 230 9.83 -12.18 12.96
C TYR A 230 8.42 -11.76 12.54
N SER A 231 8.20 -11.47 11.26
CA SER A 231 6.96 -10.84 10.79
C SER A 231 5.89 -11.85 10.36
N MET A 232 6.27 -13.00 9.78
CA MET A 232 5.31 -14.00 9.32
C MET A 232 4.40 -14.55 10.44
N PRO A 233 4.90 -14.85 11.66
CA PRO A 233 4.02 -15.23 12.76
C PRO A 233 2.92 -14.20 13.04
N ILE A 234 3.23 -12.92 12.95
CA ILE A 234 2.26 -11.83 13.11
C ILE A 234 1.22 -11.89 12.00
N VAL A 235 1.62 -12.10 10.74
CA VAL A 235 0.69 -12.26 9.61
C VAL A 235 -0.26 -13.45 9.82
N PHE A 236 0.27 -14.62 10.19
CA PHE A 236 -0.52 -15.84 10.37
C PHE A 236 -1.49 -15.75 11.56
N LEU A 237 -1.18 -14.98 12.59
CA LEU A 237 -2.08 -14.73 13.72
C LEU A 237 -3.09 -13.61 13.42
N ALA A 238 -2.65 -12.51 12.81
CA ALA A 238 -3.49 -11.36 12.53
C ALA A 238 -4.55 -11.63 11.46
N LEU A 239 -4.24 -12.41 10.42
CA LEU A 239 -5.20 -12.73 9.36
C LEU A 239 -6.49 -13.37 9.89
N PRO A 240 -6.45 -14.51 10.61
CA PRO A 240 -7.66 -15.12 11.16
C PRO A 240 -8.29 -14.25 12.25
N ALA A 241 -7.50 -13.55 13.07
CA ALA A 241 -8.04 -12.67 14.12
C ALA A 241 -8.88 -11.53 13.52
N VAL A 242 -8.35 -10.82 12.52
CA VAL A 242 -9.07 -9.73 11.84
C VAL A 242 -10.26 -10.29 11.07
N TRP A 243 -10.11 -11.44 10.41
CA TRP A 243 -11.23 -12.11 9.75
C TRP A 243 -12.38 -12.37 10.73
N LEU A 244 -12.09 -12.94 11.91
CA LEU A 244 -13.09 -13.17 12.95
C LEU A 244 -13.76 -11.86 13.39
N ILE A 245 -12.98 -10.82 13.67
CA ILE A 245 -13.49 -9.50 14.07
C ILE A 245 -14.45 -8.93 13.01
N LEU A 246 -14.10 -9.04 11.72
CA LEU A 246 -14.96 -8.58 10.63
C LEU A 246 -16.30 -9.33 10.59
N HIS A 247 -16.29 -10.65 10.79
CA HIS A 247 -17.53 -11.46 10.81
C HIS A 247 -18.38 -11.24 12.05
N PHE A 248 -17.76 -10.92 13.20
CA PHE A 248 -18.51 -10.52 14.40
C PHE A 248 -19.11 -9.12 14.26
N SER A 249 -18.40 -8.20 13.62
CA SER A 249 -18.85 -6.81 13.45
C SER A 249 -19.90 -6.65 12.36
N PHE A 250 -19.83 -7.47 11.31
CA PHE A 250 -20.71 -7.39 10.15
C PHE A 250 -21.31 -8.76 9.82
N PRO A 251 -22.40 -9.19 10.47
CA PRO A 251 -23.05 -10.45 10.15
C PRO A 251 -23.47 -10.52 8.68
N ILE A 252 -23.02 -11.57 7.98
CA ILE A 252 -23.32 -11.77 6.55
C ILE A 252 -24.77 -12.19 6.36
N GLU A 253 -25.44 -11.48 5.46
CA GLU A 253 -26.84 -11.65 5.09
C GLU A 253 -27.07 -12.58 3.88
N ILE A 254 -26.02 -12.86 3.10
CA ILE A 254 -26.08 -13.69 1.89
C ILE A 254 -25.87 -15.17 2.25
N SER A 255 -26.63 -16.07 1.62
CA SER A 255 -26.59 -17.51 1.91
C SER A 255 -25.80 -18.36 0.91
N SER A 256 -25.52 -17.88 -0.31
CA SER A 256 -24.78 -18.67 -1.32
C SER A 256 -24.01 -17.84 -2.36
N MET A 257 -22.82 -18.32 -2.74
CA MET A 257 -21.91 -17.74 -3.75
C MET A 257 -21.81 -18.57 -5.05
N LYS A 258 -22.78 -19.45 -5.35
CA LYS A 258 -22.70 -20.37 -6.51
C LYS A 258 -22.47 -19.65 -7.86
N SER A 259 -23.17 -18.54 -8.11
CA SER A 259 -23.05 -17.76 -9.36
C SER A 259 -21.66 -17.14 -9.55
N VAL A 260 -20.94 -16.90 -8.46
CA VAL A 260 -19.63 -16.25 -8.47
C VAL A 260 -18.53 -17.22 -8.88
N LYS A 261 -18.57 -18.47 -8.40
CA LYS A 261 -17.57 -19.50 -8.73
C LYS A 261 -17.52 -19.73 -10.24
N GLN A 262 -18.68 -19.78 -10.90
CA GLN A 262 -18.77 -19.93 -12.36
C GLN A 262 -18.18 -18.71 -13.09
N SER A 263 -18.58 -17.49 -12.70
CA SER A 263 -18.06 -16.26 -13.33
C SER A 263 -16.55 -16.07 -13.16
N MET A 264 -15.95 -16.57 -12.07
CA MET A 264 -14.50 -16.48 -11.88
C MET A 264 -13.74 -17.45 -12.80
N ILE A 265 -14.20 -18.70 -12.89
CA ILE A 265 -13.59 -19.72 -13.74
C ILE A 265 -13.59 -19.25 -15.20
N ASP A 266 -14.71 -18.71 -15.67
CA ASP A 266 -14.86 -18.23 -17.04
C ASP A 266 -13.98 -17.00 -17.34
N LYS A 267 -13.82 -16.07 -16.39
CA LYS A 267 -13.01 -14.84 -16.55
C LYS A 267 -11.51 -15.07 -16.44
N ALA A 268 -11.11 -16.14 -15.77
CA ALA A 268 -9.74 -16.28 -15.32
C ALA A 268 -8.83 -17.00 -16.31
N ASP A 269 -9.36 -17.59 -17.38
CA ASP A 269 -8.61 -18.40 -18.37
C ASP A 269 -7.58 -19.32 -17.67
N VAL A 270 -7.95 -19.83 -16.48
CA VAL A 270 -7.02 -20.42 -15.50
C VAL A 270 -6.25 -21.59 -16.12
N ASN A 271 -6.91 -22.26 -17.07
CA ASN A 271 -6.48 -23.48 -17.73
C ASN A 271 -5.61 -23.24 -18.96
N ARG A 272 -5.36 -21.99 -19.38
CA ARG A 272 -4.47 -21.69 -20.50
C ARG A 272 -3.02 -22.07 -20.16
N LYS A 273 -2.27 -22.65 -21.11
CA LYS A 273 -0.84 -22.91 -20.92
C LYS A 273 -0.05 -21.61 -20.69
N LEU A 274 0.92 -21.65 -19.79
CA LEU A 274 1.88 -20.55 -19.59
C LEU A 274 2.67 -20.34 -20.88
N SER A 275 2.83 -19.08 -21.26
CA SER A 275 3.72 -18.66 -22.33
C SER A 275 5.19 -18.73 -21.89
N ASN A 276 6.11 -18.79 -22.86
CA ASN A 276 7.55 -18.79 -22.57
C ASN A 276 7.98 -17.56 -21.77
N GLN A 277 7.35 -16.39 -22.01
CA GLN A 277 7.63 -15.16 -21.28
C GLN A 277 7.17 -15.25 -19.81
N GLU A 278 6.00 -15.83 -19.56
CA GLU A 278 5.52 -16.09 -18.20
C GLU A 278 6.45 -17.05 -17.43
N PHE A 279 6.97 -18.08 -18.10
CA PHE A 279 7.94 -19.00 -17.49
C PHE A 279 9.25 -18.31 -17.11
N VAL A 280 9.80 -17.47 -18.00
CA VAL A 280 11.02 -16.70 -17.71
C VAL A 280 10.81 -15.80 -16.50
N VAL A 281 9.67 -15.11 -16.42
CA VAL A 281 9.35 -14.24 -15.28
C VAL A 281 9.27 -15.04 -13.99
N ILE A 282 8.56 -16.17 -13.97
CA ILE A 282 8.50 -17.04 -12.79
C ILE A 282 9.90 -17.50 -12.39
N GLY A 283 10.75 -17.86 -13.35
CA GLY A 283 12.14 -18.28 -13.09
C GLY A 283 13.06 -17.18 -12.56
N ILE A 284 12.76 -15.90 -12.80
CA ILE A 284 13.51 -14.77 -12.20
C ILE A 284 13.12 -14.56 -10.73
N PHE A 285 11.91 -14.94 -10.34
CA PHE A 285 11.38 -14.79 -8.98
C PHE A 285 11.72 -15.96 -8.04
N LEU A 286 12.08 -17.12 -8.61
CA LEU A 286 12.48 -18.33 -7.88
C LEU A 286 14.00 -18.36 -7.70
#